data_AF-A0A6P0N1Q1-F1
#
_entry.id   AF-A0A6P0N1Q1-F1
#
_cell.length_a   1.000
_cell.length_b   1.000
_cell.length_c   1.000
_cell.angle_alpha   90.00
_cell.angle_beta   90.00
_cell.angle_gamma   90.00
#
_symmetry.space_group_name_H-M   'P 1'
#
loop_
_entity.id
_entity.type
_entity.pdbx_description
1 polymer ?
#
loop_
_entity_poly.entity_id
_entity_poly.type
_entity_poly.pdbx_seq_one_letter_code
_entity_poly.pdbx_strand_id
1 'polypeptide(L)'
;MSVNQAGRIVLPVPIREWFEIALAQEGVILISITPAIAVDAQSLPGEFHKDPADRIIVATARGCDCPVVTVDQKILNYPHVDVIRPTESS
;
A
#
# COMPACT_ATOMS: atom_id res chain seq x y z
N MET A 1 -8.01 -16.40 1.71
CA MET A 1 -7.21 -16.04 2.91
C MET A 1 -8.11 -16.15 4.13
N SER A 2 -7.61 -16.65 5.25
CA SER A 2 -8.31 -16.65 6.55
C SER A 2 -7.65 -15.65 7.48
N VAL A 3 -8.39 -15.12 8.45
CA VAL A 3 -7.87 -14.26 9.52
C VAL A 3 -7.86 -15.06 10.82
N ASN A 4 -6.79 -14.94 11.62
CA ASN A 4 -6.73 -15.58 12.93
C ASN A 4 -7.45 -14.74 14.01
N GLN A 5 -7.57 -15.28 15.22
CA GLN A 5 -8.25 -14.62 16.35
C GLN A 5 -7.60 -13.28 16.77
N ALA A 6 -6.36 -13.02 16.36
CA ALA A 6 -5.67 -11.75 16.58
C ALA A 6 -5.83 -10.77 15.40
N GLY A 7 -6.72 -11.06 14.44
CA GLY A 7 -6.96 -10.24 13.25
C GLY A 7 -5.83 -10.28 12.22
N ARG A 8 -4.88 -11.20 12.34
CA ARG A 8 -3.76 -11.32 11.37
C ARG A 8 -4.16 -12.23 10.22
N ILE A 9 -3.76 -11.84 9.02
CA ILE A 9 -3.90 -12.67 7.82
C ILE A 9 -3.08 -13.95 8.02
N VAL A 10 -3.74 -15.08 7.83
CA VAL A 10 -3.09 -16.40 7.75
C VAL A 10 -2.82 -16.68 6.28
N LEU A 11 -1.53 -16.72 5.95
CA LEU A 11 -1.09 -17.07 4.61
C LEU A 11 -1.08 -18.60 4.47
N PRO A 12 -1.46 -19.12 3.29
CA PRO A 12 -1.50 -20.57 3.04
C PRO A 12 -0.10 -21.19 2.96
N VAL A 13 0.93 -20.36 2.80
CA VAL A 13 2.35 -20.71 2.67
C VAL A 13 3.19 -19.76 3.53
N PRO A 14 4.46 -20.09 3.84
CA PRO A 14 5.39 -19.18 4.51
C PRO A 14 5.49 -17.83 3.78
N ILE A 15 5.70 -16.74 4.54
CA ILE A 15 5.69 -15.37 4.00
C ILE A 15 6.64 -15.15 2.81
N ARG A 16 7.84 -15.75 2.83
CA ARG A 16 8.79 -15.65 1.72
C ARG A 16 8.23 -16.26 0.43
N GLU A 17 7.69 -17.47 0.52
CA GLU A 17 7.09 -18.16 -0.62
C GLU A 17 5.87 -17.40 -1.13
N TRP A 18 5.06 -16.85 -0.22
CA TRP A 18 3.94 -15.99 -0.61
C TRP A 18 4.40 -14.77 -1.42
N PHE A 19 5.48 -14.11 -1.00
CA PHE A 19 6.06 -12.98 -1.76
C PHE A 19 6.54 -13.40 -3.15
N GLU A 20 7.22 -14.53 -3.26
CA GLU A 20 7.68 -15.06 -4.55
C GLU A 20 6.51 -15.35 -5.49
N ILE A 21 5.43 -15.96 -4.99
CA ILE A 21 4.19 -16.21 -5.75
C ILE A 21 3.51 -14.91 -6.17
N ALA A 22 3.41 -13.93 -5.27
CA ALA A 22 2.75 -12.66 -5.53
C ALA A 22 3.49 -11.84 -6.60
N LEU A 23 4.83 -11.81 -6.55
CA LEU A 23 5.66 -11.09 -7.51
C LEU A 23 5.78 -11.80 -8.86
N ALA A 24 5.47 -13.10 -8.92
CA ALA A 24 5.43 -13.86 -10.18
C ALA A 24 4.13 -13.64 -10.99
N GLN A 25 3.12 -12.95 -10.43
CA GLN A 25 1.88 -12.68 -11.15
C GLN A 25 2.09 -11.65 -12.26
N GLU A 26 1.46 -11.88 -13.42
CA GLU A 26 1.47 -10.93 -14.51
C GLU A 26 0.82 -9.60 -14.08
N GLY A 27 1.47 -8.48 -14.40
CA GLY A 27 1.02 -7.14 -14.02
C GLY A 27 1.43 -6.69 -12.60
N VAL A 28 2.14 -7.51 -11.83
CA VAL A 28 2.72 -7.10 -10.54
C VAL A 28 4.16 -6.62 -10.74
N ILE A 29 4.45 -5.39 -10.30
CA ILE A 29 5.77 -4.79 -10.40
C ILE A 29 6.23 -4.36 -9.01
N LEU A 30 7.43 -4.78 -8.62
CA LEU A 30 8.06 -4.34 -7.37
C LEU A 30 8.71 -2.97 -7.56
N ILE A 31 8.24 -1.98 -6.82
CA ILE A 31 8.80 -0.64 -6.80
C ILE A 31 9.75 -0.49 -5.62
N SER A 32 10.94 0.05 -5.88
CA SER A 32 11.93 0.35 -4.85
C SER A 32 11.61 1.67 -4.14
N ILE A 33 11.84 1.72 -2.83
CA ILE A 33 11.80 2.97 -2.07
C ILE A 33 13.06 3.77 -2.42
N THR A 34 12.90 4.85 -3.18
CA THR A 34 13.99 5.75 -3.54
C THR A 34 14.20 6.82 -2.46
N PRO A 35 15.34 7.54 -2.45
CA PRO A 35 15.53 8.68 -1.56
C PRO A 35 14.45 9.76 -1.71
N ALA A 36 13.96 10.00 -2.94
CA ALA A 36 12.88 10.96 -3.18
C ALA A 36 11.56 10.52 -2.51
N ILE A 37 11.20 9.24 -2.64
CA ILE A 37 10.04 8.66 -1.95
C ILE A 37 10.22 8.75 -0.42
N ALA A 38 11.41 8.45 0.09
CA ALA A 38 11.68 8.52 1.53
C ALA A 38 11.55 9.95 2.08
N VAL A 39 11.95 10.97 1.32
CA VAL A 39 11.79 12.38 1.68
C VAL A 39 10.32 12.80 1.61
N ASP A 40 9.61 12.51 0.50
CA ASP A 40 8.18 12.86 0.36
C ASP A 40 7.34 12.16 1.45
N ALA A 41 7.68 10.91 1.80
CA ALA A 41 7.04 10.20 2.90
C ALA A 41 7.16 10.96 4.22
N GLN A 42 8.21 11.76 4.45
CA GLN A 42 8.37 12.60 5.64
C GLN A 42 7.74 13.98 5.54
N SER A 43 7.49 14.48 4.32
CA SER A 43 6.99 15.82 4.05
C SER A 43 5.66 15.84 3.29
N LEU A 44 4.83 14.80 3.46
CA LEU A 44 3.50 14.73 2.86
C LEU A 44 2.70 16.02 3.15
N PRO A 45 2.10 16.65 2.13
CA PRO A 45 1.36 17.91 2.32
C PRO A 45 0.17 17.77 3.26
N GLY A 46 -0.03 18.77 4.12
CA GLY A 46 -1.16 18.79 5.06
C GLY A 46 -1.03 17.77 6.20
N GLU A 47 -2.14 17.52 6.89
CA GLU A 47 -2.20 16.54 7.96
C GLU A 47 -2.47 15.15 7.38
N PHE A 48 -1.52 14.23 7.59
CA PHE A 48 -1.65 12.83 7.20
C PHE A 48 -1.31 11.89 8.35
N HIS A 49 -1.70 10.63 8.21
CA HIS A 49 -1.48 9.59 9.20
C HIS A 49 0.01 9.47 9.61
N LYS A 50 0.26 9.18 10.90
CA LYS A 50 1.62 9.06 11.46
C LYS A 50 2.27 7.70 11.23
N ASP A 51 1.55 6.72 10.71
CA ASP A 51 2.10 5.39 10.47
C ASP A 51 3.18 5.44 9.36
N PRO A 52 4.40 4.95 9.62
CA PRO A 52 5.47 5.00 8.62
C PRO A 52 5.16 4.23 7.33
N ALA A 53 4.45 3.10 7.40
CA ALA A 53 4.16 2.29 6.22
C ALA A 53 3.13 2.97 5.33
N ASP A 54 2.04 3.52 5.90
CA ASP A 54 1.05 4.27 5.14
C ASP A 54 1.68 5.47 4.40
N ARG A 55 2.61 6.16 5.07
CA ARG A 55 3.32 7.30 4.48
C ARG A 55 4.20 6.90 3.32
N ILE A 56 4.92 5.78 3.45
CA ILE A 56 5.73 5.22 2.36
C ILE A 56 4.84 4.82 1.18
N ILE A 57 3.69 4.17 1.43
CA ILE A 57 2.75 3.76 0.38
C ILE A 57 2.23 5.00 -0.38
N VAL A 58 1.77 6.02 0.33
CA VAL A 58 1.22 7.24 -0.27
C VAL A 58 2.28 8.03 -1.03
N ALA A 59 3.49 8.18 -0.47
CA ALA A 59 4.59 8.86 -1.16
C ALA A 59 5.07 8.09 -2.41
N THR A 60 5.07 6.76 -2.35
CA THR A 60 5.39 5.93 -3.52
C THR A 60 4.36 6.15 -4.62
N ALA A 61 3.07 6.12 -4.29
CA ALA A 61 1.98 6.35 -5.24
C ALA A 61 2.05 7.73 -5.91
N ARG A 62 2.31 8.77 -5.11
CA ARG A 62 2.56 10.14 -5.59
C ARG A 62 3.78 10.24 -6.50
N GLY A 63 4.88 9.56 -6.15
CA GLY A 63 6.10 9.56 -6.94
C GLY A 63 5.99 8.76 -8.25
N CYS A 64 5.02 7.84 -8.34
CA CYS A 64 4.75 7.04 -9.53
C CYS A 64 3.53 7.52 -10.33
N ASP A 65 2.90 8.63 -9.93
CA ASP A 65 1.64 9.13 -10.51
C ASP A 65 0.57 8.03 -10.65
N CYS A 66 0.40 7.21 -9.60
CA CYS A 66 -0.54 6.10 -9.59
C CYS A 66 -1.48 6.14 -8.37
N PRO A 67 -2.69 5.56 -8.46
CA PRO A 67 -3.64 5.56 -7.36
C PRO A 67 -3.29 4.52 -6.29
N VAL A 68 -3.61 4.81 -5.03
CA VAL A 68 -3.59 3.82 -3.94
C VAL A 68 -4.92 3.07 -3.91
N VAL A 69 -4.88 1.75 -4.09
CA VAL A 69 -6.04 0.88 -3.85
C VAL A 69 -6.11 0.57 -2.36
N THR A 70 -7.17 1.03 -1.67
CA THR A 70 -7.28 0.83 -0.21
C THR A 70 -8.70 0.93 0.32
N VAL A 71 -8.94 0.30 1.47
CA VAL A 71 -10.15 0.46 2.29
C VAL A 71 -9.91 1.35 3.51
N ASP A 72 -8.67 1.82 3.73
CA ASP A 72 -8.33 2.68 4.86
C ASP A 72 -8.92 4.08 4.67
N GLN A 73 -9.77 4.49 5.61
CA GLN A 73 -10.52 5.74 5.49
C GLN A 73 -9.66 7.00 5.62
N LYS A 74 -8.48 6.92 6.26
CA LYS A 74 -7.55 8.06 6.36
C LYS A 74 -6.86 8.28 5.03
N ILE A 75 -6.43 7.22 4.35
CA ILE A 75 -5.87 7.32 2.99
C ILE A 75 -6.94 7.76 2.01
N LEU A 76 -8.15 7.19 2.08
CA LEU A 76 -9.26 7.55 1.19
C LEU A 76 -9.70 9.03 1.30
N ASN A 77 -9.50 9.65 2.47
CA ASN A 77 -9.82 11.05 2.70
C ASN A 77 -8.63 12.00 2.47
N TYR A 78 -7.47 11.48 2.08
CA TYR A 78 -6.27 12.29 1.90
C TYR A 78 -6.26 12.93 0.50
N PRO A 79 -6.36 14.26 0.37
CA PRO A 79 -6.61 14.91 -0.92
C PRO A 79 -5.39 15.03 -1.82
N HIS A 80 -4.21 14.60 -1.35
CA HIS A 80 -2.95 14.75 -2.08
C HIS A 80 -2.46 13.45 -2.72
N VAL A 81 -3.33 12.45 -2.88
CA VAL A 81 -3.07 11.23 -3.64
C VAL A 81 -4.36 10.72 -4.26
N ASP A 82 -4.30 10.18 -5.47
CA ASP A 82 -5.44 9.50 -6.07
C ASP A 82 -5.70 8.18 -5.35
N VAL A 83 -6.97 7.83 -5.20
CA VAL A 83 -7.38 6.62 -4.47
C VAL A 83 -8.43 5.85 -5.24
N ILE A 84 -8.36 4.53 -5.14
CA ILE A 84 -9.39 3.62 -5.64
C ILE A 84 -9.90 2.80 -4.45
N ARG A 85 -11.21 2.82 -4.22
CA ARG A 85 -11.83 1.83 -3.35
C ARG A 85 -11.94 0.51 -4.12
N PRO A 86 -11.41 -0.61 -3.60
CA PRO A 86 -11.66 -1.90 -4.20
C PRO A 86 -13.17 -2.14 -4.21
N THR A 87 -13.73 -2.38 -5.40
CA THR A 87 -15.10 -2.87 -5.53
C THR A 87 -15.04 -4.39 -5.43
N GLU A 88 -16.01 -5.00 -4.76
CA GLU A 88 -16.12 -6.46 -4.82
C GLU A 88 -16.46 -6.85 -6.25
N SER A 89 -15.54 -7.55 -6.92
CA SER A 89 -15.86 -8.28 -8.14
C SER A 89 -16.90 -9.34 -7.78
N SER A 90 -18.09 -9.25 -8.37
CA SER A 90 -19.16 -10.25 -8.26
C SER A 90 -18.74 -11.59 -8.85
#